data_AF-A0A9E1V9Q5-F1
#
_entry.id   AF-A0A9E1V9Q5-F1
#
_cell.length_a   1.000
_cell.length_b   1.000
_cell.length_c   1.000
_cell.angle_alpha   90.00
_cell.angle_beta   90.00
_cell.angle_gamma   90.00
#
_symmetry.space_group_name_H-M   'P 1'
#
loop_
_entity.id
_entity.type
_entity.pdbx_description
1 polymer ?
#
loop_
_entity_poly.entity_id
_entity_poly.type
_entity_poly.pdbx_seq_one_letter_code
_entity_poly.pdbx_strand_id
1 'polypeptide(L)' 'MFLLEHDAKLLLAEAGAPVPDGILLTASLAGHSGGAALPMPGPWVVKAQVSVGGRGKAGGIVLA' A
#
# COMPACT_ATOMS: atom_id res chain seq x y z
N MET A 1 17.92 8.39 4.43
CA MET A 1 16.54 8.63 3.98
C MET A 1 15.80 7.30 4.07
N PHE A 2 14.69 7.25 4.78
CA PHE A 2 13.86 6.04 4.84
C PHE A 2 12.70 6.19 3.87
N LEU A 3 12.53 5.22 2.98
CA LEU A 3 11.41 5.13 2.05
C LEU A 3 10.28 4.30 2.65
N LEU A 4 9.03 4.61 2.29
CA LEU A 4 7.90 3.71 2.54
C LEU A 4 7.85 2.63 1.45
N GLU A 5 7.06 1.56 1.67
CA GLU A 5 6.91 0.50 0.66
C GLU A 5 6.36 1.05 -0.65
N HIS A 6 5.41 1.99 -0.59
CA HIS A 6 4.87 2.63 -1.78
C HIS A 6 5.93 3.39 -2.58
N ASP A 7 6.72 4.25 -1.92
CA ASP A 7 7.75 5.06 -2.58
C ASP A 7 8.81 4.17 -3.25
N ALA A 8 9.24 3.11 -2.56
CA ALA A 8 10.21 2.16 -3.09
C ALA A 8 9.67 1.43 -4.33
N LYS A 9 8.37 1.07 -4.35
CA LYS A 9 7.76 0.43 -5.51
C LYS A 9 7.69 1.34 -6.72
N LEU A 10 7.39 2.63 -6.54
CA LEU A 10 7.37 3.59 -7.65
C LEU A 10 8.75 3.69 -8.31
N LEU A 11 9.80 3.87 -7.50
CA LEU A 11 11.18 3.94 -8.00
C LEU A 11 11.62 2.65 -8.68
N LEU A 12 11.23 1.48 -8.14
CA LEU A 12 11.54 0.19 -8.73
C LEU A 12 10.81 -0.01 -10.07
N ALA A 13 9.53 0.37 -10.16
CA ALA A 13 8.75 0.31 -11.39
C ALA A 13 9.32 1.23 -12.48
N GLU A 14 9.71 2.47 -12.12
CA GLU A 14 10.39 3.41 -13.01
C GLU A 14 11.72 2.84 -13.54
N ALA A 15 12.42 2.05 -12.72
CA ALA A 15 13.63 1.34 -13.12
C ALA A 15 13.37 0.03 -13.89
N GLY A 16 12.11 -0.33 -14.18
CA GLY A 16 11.72 -1.52 -14.93
C GLY A 16 11.69 -2.83 -14.12
N ALA A 17 11.82 -2.77 -12.79
CA ALA A 17 11.67 -3.94 -11.94
C ALA A 17 10.18 -4.28 -11.73
N PRO A 18 9.79 -5.57 -11.79
CA PRO A 18 8.41 -5.95 -11.55
C PRO A 18 8.03 -5.70 -10.09
N VAL A 19 6.94 -4.97 -9.88
CA VAL A 19 6.35 -4.71 -8.56
C VAL A 19 4.86 -5.04 -8.58
N PRO A 20 4.27 -5.47 -7.46
CA PRO A 20 2.83 -5.67 -7.39
C PRO A 20 2.09 -4.34 -7.52
N ASP A 21 0.99 -4.34 -8.28
CA ASP A 21 0.08 -3.22 -8.38
C ASP A 21 -0.45 -2.79 -7.01
N GLY A 22 -0.69 -1.49 -6.86
CA GLY A 22 -1.25 -0.94 -5.63
C GLY A 22 -1.37 0.57 -5.67
N ILE A 23 -2.14 1.10 -4.73
CA ILE A 23 -2.35 2.54 -4.56
C ILE A 23 -2.03 2.96 -3.13
N LEU A 24 -1.62 4.21 -2.96
CA LEU A 24 -1.47 4.81 -1.64
C LEU A 24 -2.84 5.31 -1.17
N LEU A 25 -3.38 4.69 -0.11
CA LEU A 25 -4.57 5.17 0.57
C LEU A 25 -4.19 6.29 1.54
N THR A 26 -4.65 7.51 1.26
CA THR A 26 -4.52 8.67 2.16
C THR A 26 -5.87 9.00 2.81
N ALA A 27 -5.85 9.79 3.89
CA ALA A 27 -7.08 10.21 4.56
C ALA A 27 -8.05 10.96 3.62
N SER A 28 -7.52 11.74 2.67
CA SER A 28 -8.33 12.43 1.66
C SER A 28 -8.95 11.48 0.63
N LEU A 29 -8.29 10.36 0.33
CA LEU A 29 -8.76 9.37 -0.64
C LEU A 29 -9.72 8.34 -0.03
N ALA A 30 -9.61 8.07 1.27
CA ALA A 30 -10.41 7.06 1.96
C ALA A 30 -11.91 7.41 2.04
N GLY A 31 -12.27 8.69 1.90
CA GLY A 31 -13.63 9.19 2.12
C GLY A 31 -14.11 8.97 3.57
N HIS A 32 -15.08 9.76 4.02
CA HIS A 32 -15.67 9.61 5.36
C HIS A 32 -16.48 8.31 5.54
N SER A 33 -16.59 7.48 4.49
CA SER A 33 -17.50 6.34 4.41
C SER A 33 -16.82 4.98 4.22
N GLY A 34 -15.49 4.89 4.41
CA GLY A 34 -14.80 3.59 4.49
C GLY A 34 -14.68 2.82 3.17
N GLY A 35 -15.04 3.43 2.04
CA GLY A 35 -14.97 2.83 0.72
C GLY A 35 -14.20 3.72 -0.24
N ALA A 36 -12.86 3.66 -0.20
CA ALA A 36 -12.10 4.05 -1.38
C ALA A 36 -12.55 3.10 -2.50
N ALA A 37 -12.99 3.62 -3.64
CA ALA A 37 -13.22 2.80 -4.82
C ALA A 37 -11.86 2.21 -5.21
N LEU A 38 -11.65 0.94 -4.85
CA LEU A 38 -10.40 0.26 -5.16
C LEU A 38 -10.33 0.11 -6.68
N PRO A 39 -9.17 0.38 -7.30
CA PRO A 39 -9.07 0.53 -8.75
C PRO A 39 -9.28 -0.78 -9.52
N MET A 40 -9.31 -1.92 -8.83
CA MET A 40 -9.50 -3.25 -9.41
C MET A 40 -10.29 -4.18 -8.48
N PRO A 41 -10.87 -5.27 -9.01
CA PRO A 41 -11.45 -6.33 -8.20
C PRO A 41 -10.40 -6.94 -7.25
N GLY A 42 -10.83 -7.33 -6.05
CA GLY A 42 -9.97 -8.00 -5.07
C GLY A 42 -9.58 -9.43 -5.48
N PRO A 43 -8.85 -10.16 -4.61
CA PRO A 43 -8.59 -9.84 -3.20
C PRO A 43 -7.52 -8.77 -3.00
N TRP A 44 -7.64 -7.99 -1.93
CA TRP A 44 -6.70 -6.92 -1.60
C TRP A 44 -5.85 -7.25 -0.37
N VAL A 45 -4.66 -6.66 -0.33
CA VAL A 45 -3.80 -6.64 0.86
C VAL A 45 -3.60 -5.20 1.28
N VAL A 46 -4.19 -4.82 2.41
CA VAL A 46 -3.98 -3.48 3.00
C VAL A 46 -2.75 -3.55 3.89
N LYS A 47 -1.79 -2.65 3.64
CA LYS A 47 -0.52 -2.60 4.36
C LYS A 47 -0.28 -1.22 4.94
N ALA A 48 -0.12 -1.16 6.25
CA ALA A 48 0.34 0.03 6.93
C ALA A 48 1.68 0.52 6.33
N GLN A 49 1.73 1.80 5.98
CA GLN A 49 2.94 2.43 5.46
C GLN A 49 3.76 3.00 6.62
N VAL A 50 4.86 2.32 6.95
CA VAL A 50 5.85 2.74 7.95
C VAL A 50 7.23 2.30 7.49
N SER A 51 8.28 3.02 7.89
CA SER A 51 9.69 2.77 7.50
C SER A 51 10.35 1.60 8.25
N VAL A 52 9.56 0.63 8.73
CA VAL A 52 10.03 -0.51 9.53
C VAL A 52 9.41 -1.83 9.08
N GLY A 53 10.15 -2.92 9.30
CA GLY A 53 9.65 -4.29 9.10
C GLY A 53 8.69 -4.75 10.21
N GLY A 54 8.26 -6.02 10.18
CA GLY A 54 7.45 -6.63 11.25
C GLY A 54 5.95 -6.31 11.22
N ARG A 55 5.48 -5.52 10.25
CA ARG A 55 4.08 -5.07 10.11
C ARG A 55 3.06 -6.20 10.17
N GLY A 56 3.32 -7.35 9.53
CA GLY A 56 2.41 -8.49 9.55
C GLY A 56 2.21 -9.08 10.95
N LYS A 57 3.30 -9.22 11.72
CA LYS A 57 3.23 -9.71 13.11
C LYS A 57 2.54 -8.71 14.05
N ALA A 58 2.66 -7.42 13.75
CA ALA A 58 2.02 -6.35 14.52
C ALA A 58 0.55 -6.07 14.09
N GLY A 59 -0.02 -6.83 13.16
CA GLY A 59 -1.40 -6.65 12.69
C GLY A 59 -1.59 -5.53 11.65
N GLY A 60 -0.50 -4.92 11.16
CA GLY A 60 -0.54 -3.86 10.14
C GLY A 60 -0.64 -4.35 8.70
N ILE A 61 -0.92 -5.64 8.46
CA ILE A 61 -1.16 -6.23 7.14
C ILE A 61 -2.43 -7.07 7.23
N VAL A 62 -3.46 -6.76 6.43
CA VAL A 62 -4.75 -7.45 6.44
C VAL A 62 -5.21 -7.79 5.02
N LEU A 63 -5.99 -8.87 4.87
CA LEU A 63 -6.72 -9.19 3.65
C LEU A 63 -8.04 -8.40 3.65
N ALA A 64 -8.39 -7.79 2.51
CA ALA A 64 -9.60 -7.01 2.31
C ALA A 64 -10.38 -7.47 1.06
#